data_AF-A0A838FKP6-F1
#
_entry.id   AF-A0A838FKP6-F1
#
_cell.length_a   1.000
_cell.length_b   1.000
_cell.length_c   1.000
_cell.angle_alpha   90.00
_cell.angle_beta   90.00
_cell.angle_gamma   90.00
#
_symmetry.space_group_name_H-M   'P 1'
#
loop_
_entity.id
_entity.type
_entity.pdbx_description
1 polymer ?
#
loop_
_entity_poly.entity_id
_entity_poly.type
_entity_poly.pdbx_seq_one_letter_code
_entity_poly.pdbx_strand_id
1 'polypeptide(L)'
;MTSRRRNALVLLLVVGVVSAAAVVISQWPTRLGLDLRGGVELVYEARPTPKVPEVTPQAVDDAIDVIRERTDSLGVAEAEIQR
;
A
#
# COMPACT_ATOMS: atom_id res chain seq x y z
N MET A 1 9.08 -51.21 -13.41
CA MET A 1 9.01 -50.15 -14.44
C MET A 1 7.91 -49.12 -14.17
N THR A 2 6.82 -49.49 -13.50
CA THR A 2 5.67 -48.63 -13.17
C THR A 2 6.01 -47.42 -12.28
N SER A 3 6.90 -47.61 -11.30
CA SER A 3 7.38 -46.55 -10.40
C SER A 3 8.19 -45.46 -11.11
N ARG A 4 9.03 -45.82 -12.08
CA ARG A 4 9.82 -44.84 -12.86
C ARG A 4 8.93 -43.95 -13.74
N ARG A 5 7.93 -44.53 -14.41
CA ARG A 5 6.94 -43.77 -15.20
C ARG A 5 6.10 -42.86 -14.32
N ARG A 6 5.64 -43.35 -13.17
CA ARG A 6 4.90 -42.53 -12.19
C ARG A 6 5.76 -41.36 -11.71
N ASN A 7 7.00 -41.60 -11.34
CA ASN A 7 7.90 -40.55 -10.88
C ASN A 7 8.21 -39.54 -11.99
N ALA A 8 8.36 -39.97 -13.25
CA ALA A 8 8.55 -39.08 -14.39
C ALA A 8 7.31 -38.20 -14.64
N LEU A 9 6.10 -38.75 -14.53
CA LEU A 9 4.86 -37.98 -14.63
C LEU A 9 4.73 -36.97 -13.50
N VAL A 10 5.06 -37.38 -12.27
CA VAL A 10 5.08 -36.48 -11.11
C VAL A 10 6.10 -35.35 -11.31
N LEU A 11 7.31 -35.67 -11.78
CA LEU A 11 8.34 -34.66 -12.09
C LEU A 11 7.87 -33.67 -13.16
N LEU A 12 7.25 -34.18 -14.23
CA LEU A 12 6.74 -33.33 -15.31
C LEU A 12 5.63 -32.40 -14.80
N LEU A 13 4.75 -32.90 -13.94
CA LEU A 13 3.70 -32.10 -13.32
C LEU A 13 4.30 -31.03 -12.39
N VAL A 14 5.27 -31.38 -11.56
CA VAL A 14 5.96 -30.43 -10.67
C VAL A 14 6.63 -29.33 -11.48
N VAL A 15 7.38 -29.69 -12.53
CA VAL A 15 8.01 -28.71 -13.43
C VAL A 15 6.94 -27.81 -14.07
N GLY A 16 5.84 -28.39 -14.56
CA GLY A 16 4.74 -27.63 -15.15
C GLY A 16 4.13 -26.60 -14.19
N VAL A 17 3.87 -26.98 -12.94
CA VAL A 17 3.32 -26.08 -11.91
C VAL A 17 4.32 -24.98 -11.56
N VAL A 18 5.59 -25.31 -11.38
CA VAL A 18 6.64 -24.32 -11.07
C VAL A 18 6.82 -23.33 -12.21
N SER A 19 6.85 -23.80 -13.46
CA SER A 19 6.93 -22.94 -14.64
C SER A 19 5.71 -22.03 -14.78
N ALA A 20 4.50 -22.56 -14.56
CA ALA A 20 3.27 -21.76 -14.59
C ALA A 20 3.28 -20.67 -13.50
N ALA A 21 3.69 -21.00 -12.28
CA ALA A 21 3.81 -20.04 -11.18
C ALA A 21 4.83 -18.93 -11.52
N ALA A 22 5.98 -19.28 -12.10
CA ALA A 22 6.99 -18.31 -12.51
C ALA A 22 6.44 -17.33 -13.56
N VAL A 23 5.67 -17.80 -14.54
CA VAL A 23 5.02 -16.95 -15.54
C VAL A 23 4.02 -15.99 -14.89
N VAL A 24 3.18 -16.47 -13.97
CA VAL A 24 2.20 -15.63 -13.27
C VAL A 24 2.91 -14.53 -12.47
N ILE A 25 3.90 -14.88 -11.66
CA ILE A 25 4.67 -13.93 -10.85
C ILE A 25 5.38 -12.89 -11.74
N SER A 26 5.89 -13.30 -12.90
CA SER A 26 6.59 -12.39 -13.81
C SER A 26 5.66 -11.46 -14.58
N GLN A 27 4.43 -11.87 -14.89
CA GLN A 27 3.52 -11.09 -15.73
C GLN A 27 2.58 -10.19 -14.92
N TRP A 28 2.32 -10.52 -13.66
CA TRP A 28 1.34 -9.81 -12.82
C TRP A 28 2.09 -8.95 -11.80
N PRO A 29 2.16 -7.63 -12.00
CA PRO A 29 2.86 -6.76 -11.06
C PRO A 29 2.14 -6.76 -9.71
N THR A 30 2.91 -6.85 -8.62
CA THR A 30 2.38 -6.74 -7.27
C THR A 30 2.00 -5.29 -6.95
N ARG A 31 1.05 -5.10 -6.02
CA ARG A 31 0.80 -3.78 -5.45
C ARG A 31 2.01 -3.43 -4.57
N LEU A 32 2.82 -2.50 -5.04
CA LEU A 32 3.97 -1.96 -4.32
C LEU A 32 3.44 -0.94 -3.29
N GLY A 33 3.95 -0.98 -2.06
CA GLY A 33 3.63 -0.01 -1.02
C GLY A 33 4.28 1.37 -1.28
N LEU A 34 3.95 2.36 -0.45
CA LEU A 34 4.49 3.73 -0.54
C LEU A 34 6.02 3.76 -0.64
N ASP A 35 6.71 2.95 0.17
CA ASP A 35 8.18 2.88 0.19
C ASP A 35 8.79 2.42 -1.15
N LEU A 36 8.04 1.64 -1.95
CA LEU A 36 8.49 1.11 -3.24
C LEU A 36 7.89 1.83 -4.45
N ARG A 37 6.74 2.50 -4.32
CA ARG A 37 6.14 3.36 -5.37
C ARG A 37 6.55 4.83 -5.27
N GLY A 38 7.15 5.22 -4.14
CA GLY A 38 7.38 6.62 -3.79
C GLY A 38 6.10 7.34 -3.37
N GLY A 39 6.28 8.54 -2.85
CA GLY A 39 5.22 9.45 -2.42
C GLY A 39 5.80 10.60 -1.61
N VAL A 40 4.97 11.29 -0.83
CA VAL A 40 5.39 12.42 0.00
C VAL A 40 4.93 12.18 1.43
N GLU A 41 5.85 12.28 2.38
CA GLU A 41 5.55 12.32 3.81
C GLU A 41 5.69 13.76 4.30
N LEU A 42 4.68 14.25 5.03
CA LEU A 42 4.63 15.62 5.53
C LEU A 42 4.37 15.60 7.03
N VAL A 43 5.27 16.22 7.79
CA VAL A 43 5.14 16.38 9.24
C VAL A 43 4.71 17.82 9.53
N TYR A 44 3.55 17.96 10.18
CA TYR A 44 2.97 19.25 10.50
C TYR A 44 3.05 19.54 11.99
N GLU A 45 3.30 20.80 12.34
CA GLU A 45 3.28 21.31 13.71
C GLU A 45 2.11 22.28 13.87
N ALA A 46 1.22 22.01 14.83
CA ALA A 46 0.10 22.90 15.12
C ALA A 46 0.61 24.20 15.77
N ARG A 47 0.22 25.35 15.20
CA ARG A 47 0.58 26.67 15.71
C ARG A 47 -0.67 27.51 15.99
N PRO A 48 -0.68 28.28 17.10
CA PRO A 48 -1.80 29.15 17.41
C PRO A 48 -1.92 30.26 16.37
N THR A 49 -3.15 30.72 16.16
CA THR A 49 -3.49 31.82 15.26
C THR A 49 -4.25 32.90 16.02
N PRO A 50 -4.38 34.13 15.50
CA PRO A 50 -5.18 35.17 16.15
C PRO A 50 -6.66 34.76 16.38
N LYS A 51 -7.19 33.84 15.56
CA LYS A 51 -8.55 33.30 15.68
C LYS A 51 -8.64 32.13 16.66
N VAL A 52 -7.56 31.36 16.80
CA VAL A 52 -7.46 30.19 17.68
C VAL A 52 -6.15 30.32 18.47
N PRO A 53 -6.16 31.06 19.59
CA PRO A 53 -4.94 31.44 20.31
C PRO A 53 -4.30 30.30 21.10
N GLU A 54 -5.03 29.20 21.31
CA GLU A 54 -4.55 28.01 22.02
C GLU A 54 -4.76 26.76 21.16
N VAL A 55 -3.74 25.90 21.12
CA VAL A 55 -3.81 24.63 20.38
C VAL A 55 -4.50 23.59 21.26
N THR A 56 -5.80 23.38 21.01
CA THR A 56 -6.59 22.35 21.69
C THR A 56 -6.61 21.05 20.88
N PRO A 57 -6.88 19.89 21.52
CA PRO A 57 -7.06 18.63 20.79
C PRO A 57 -8.12 18.73 19.69
N GLN A 58 -9.25 19.39 19.99
CA GLN A 58 -10.34 19.60 19.03
C GLN A 58 -9.89 20.42 17.81
N ALA A 59 -9.09 21.47 18.02
CA ALA A 59 -8.57 22.27 16.91
C ALA A 59 -7.62 21.47 16.00
N VAL A 60 -6.91 20.48 16.55
CA VAL A 60 -6.07 19.57 15.77
C VAL A 60 -6.93 18.59 14.99
N ASP A 61 -7.97 18.03 15.61
CA ASP A 61 -8.92 17.12 14.95
C ASP A 61 -9.65 17.81 13.79
N ASP A 62 -10.13 19.05 14.00
CA ASP A 62 -10.74 19.87 12.95
C ASP A 62 -9.76 20.12 11.78
N ALA A 63 -8.49 20.36 12.09
CA ALA A 63 -7.46 20.55 11.06
C ALA A 63 -7.19 19.27 10.27
N ILE A 64 -7.19 18.10 10.94
CA ILE A 64 -7.05 16.79 10.29
C ILE A 64 -8.21 16.56 9.32
N ASP A 65 -9.44 16.88 9.71
CA ASP A 65 -10.62 16.74 8.85
C ASP A 65 -10.54 17.64 7.62
N VAL A 66 -10.11 18.89 7.78
CA VAL A 66 -9.88 19.81 6.65
C VAL A 66 -8.79 19.28 5.71
N ILE A 67 -7.70 18.73 6.24
CA ILE A 67 -6.64 18.13 5.42
C ILE A 67 -7.18 16.93 4.65
N ARG A 68 -7.99 16.08 5.29
CA ARG A 68 -8.62 14.91 4.65
C ARG A 68 -9.52 15.34 3.50
N GLU A 69 -10.46 16.26 3.74
CA GLU A 69 -11.37 16.74 2.70
C GLU A 69 -10.63 17.34 1.49
N ARG A 70 -9.57 18.11 1.75
CA ARG A 70 -8.72 18.65 0.68
C ARG A 70 -7.99 17.55 -0.09
N THR A 71 -7.45 16.57 0.61
CA THR A 71 -6.72 15.46 0.02
C THR A 71 -7.63 14.60 -0.85
N ASP A 72 -8.85 14.34 -0.37
CA ASP A 72 -9.89 13.63 -1.11
C ASP A 72 -10.31 14.41 -2.36
N SER A 73 -10.48 15.74 -2.26
CA SER A 73 -10.81 16.59 -3.42
C SER A 73 -9.71 16.64 -4.49
N LEU A 74 -8.45 16.40 -4.10
CA LEU A 74 -7.31 16.28 -5.02
C LEU A 74 -7.24 14.89 -5.69
N GLY A 75 -8.10 13.95 -5.32
CA GLY A 75 -8.18 12.62 -5.90
C GLY A 75 -7.11 11.65 -5.42
N VAL A 76 -6.53 11.89 -4.24
CA VAL A 76 -5.54 10.99 -3.65
C VAL A 76 -6.27 9.78 -3.06
N ALA A 77 -6.07 8.60 -3.66
CA ALA A 77 -6.92 7.44 -3.41
C ALA A 77 -6.78 6.81 -2.00
N GLU A 78 -5.65 7.00 -1.31
CA GLU A 78 -5.33 6.30 -0.05
C GLU A 78 -4.41 7.16 0.84
N ALA A 79 -4.86 8.35 1.26
CA ALA A 79 -4.08 9.20 2.16
C ALA A 79 -4.18 8.74 3.63
N GLU A 80 -3.02 8.50 4.25
CA GLU A 80 -2.90 8.18 5.67
C GLU A 80 -2.56 9.45 6.45
N ILE A 81 -3.37 9.78 7.45
CA ILE A 81 -3.19 10.96 8.32
C ILE A 81 -3.25 10.46 9.76
N GLN A 82 -2.16 10.69 10.49
CA GLN A 82 -2.00 10.30 11.88
C GLN A 82 -1.66 11.53 12.74
N ARG A 83 -2.01 11.47 14.04
CA ARG A 83 -1.75 12.50 15.03
C ARG A 83 -0.54 12.15 15.90
#